data_AF-A0A534ZLX7-F1
#
_entry.id   AF-A0A534ZLX7-F1
#
_cell.length_a   1.000
_cell.length_b   1.000
_cell.length_c   1.000
_cell.angle_alpha   90.00
_cell.angle_beta   90.00
_cell.angle_gamma   90.00
#
_symmetry.space_group_name_H-M   'P 1'
#
loop_
_entity.id
_entity.type
_entity.pdbx_description
1 polymer ?
#
loop_
_entity_poly.entity_id
_entity_poly.type
_entity_poly.pdbx_seq_one_letter_code
_entity_poly.pdbx_strand_id
1 'polypeptide(L)'
;MACDFFSVDTVLLQRLYVLFFIEVGSRRVWLAGVTAHPTGAWVTQQARNVVTAMEQRGAVPRHLIRDRDTKFSRAFDDVWRSIGA
;
A
#
# COMPACT_ATOMS: atom_id res chain seq x y z
N MET A 1 -0.03 -9.59 -5.48
CA MET A 1 -0.64 -8.51 -4.67
C MET A 1 -1.16 -7.44 -5.59
N ALA A 2 -2.20 -6.73 -5.18
CA ALA A 2 -2.60 -5.47 -5.80
C ALA A 2 -2.73 -4.39 -4.72
N CYS A 3 -2.55 -3.12 -5.07
CA CYS A 3 -2.80 -2.01 -4.16
C CYS A 3 -3.44 -0.83 -4.88
N ASP A 4 -4.22 -0.07 -4.13
CA ASP A 4 -4.90 1.12 -4.60
C ASP A 4 -5.26 2.03 -3.42
N PHE A 5 -5.82 3.19 -3.72
CA PHE A 5 -6.42 4.09 -2.77
C PHE A 5 -7.94 4.13 -2.91
N PHE A 6 -8.62 4.22 -1.78
CA PHE A 6 -9.97 4.79 -1.75
C PHE A 6 -10.00 5.99 -0.79
N SER A 7 -10.99 6.86 -0.97
CA SER A 7 -11.19 8.02 -0.11
C SER A 7 -12.40 7.84 0.79
N VAL A 8 -12.31 8.41 1.99
CA VAL A 8 -13.42 8.52 2.94
C VAL A 8 -13.58 9.98 3.32
N ASP A 9 -14.80 10.50 3.19
CA ASP A 9 -15.12 11.85 3.64
C ASP A 9 -15.72 11.78 5.05
N THR A 10 -15.16 12.57 5.96
CA THR A 10 -15.62 12.64 7.35
C THR A 10 -16.84 13.57 7.48
N VAL A 11 -17.55 13.50 8.60
CA VAL A 11 -18.68 14.40 8.91
C VAL A 11 -18.28 15.88 8.94
N LEU A 12 -17.00 16.19 9.18
CA LEU A 12 -16.44 17.55 9.15
C LEU A 12 -15.92 17.94 7.75
N LEU A 13 -16.34 17.21 6.70
CA LEU A 13 -15.96 17.43 5.31
C LEU A 13 -14.44 17.34 5.04
N GLN A 14 -13.70 16.65 5.90
CA GLN A 14 -12.31 16.32 5.64
C GLN A 14 -12.22 15.02 4.84
N ARG A 15 -11.52 15.06 3.69
CA ARG A 15 -11.19 13.88 2.90
C ARG A 15 -9.96 13.16 3.46
N LEU A 16 -10.10 11.88 3.71
CA LEU A 16 -9.03 10.96 4.07
C LEU A 16 -8.79 9.97 2.95
N TYR A 17 -7.53 9.61 2.73
CA TYR A 17 -7.10 8.60 1.78
C TYR A 17 -6.65 7.36 2.53
N VAL A 18 -7.13 6.21 2.07
CA VAL A 18 -6.82 4.91 2.65
C VAL A 18 -6.01 4.12 1.64
N LEU A 19 -4.78 3.77 2.03
CA LEU A 19 -3.96 2.84 1.27
C LEU A 19 -4.25 1.42 1.75
N PHE A 20 -4.56 0.54 0.80
CA PHE A 20 -4.75 -0.88 1.09
C PHE A 20 -4.02 -1.75 0.08
N PHE A 21 -3.71 -2.97 0.51
CA PHE A 21 -3.19 -4.03 -0.33
C PHE A 21 -4.14 -5.22 -0.29
N ILE A 22 -4.24 -5.95 -1.39
CA ILE A 22 -5.06 -7.15 -1.48
C ILE A 22 -4.28 -8.30 -2.11
N GLU A 23 -4.36 -9.45 -1.45
CA GLU A 23 -3.97 -10.72 -2.04
C GLU A 23 -5.08 -11.15 -3.01
N VAL A 24 -4.86 -10.99 -4.32
CA VAL A 24 -5.89 -11.22 -5.35
C VAL A 24 -6.50 -12.63 -5.28
N GLY A 25 -5.69 -13.65 -4.97
CA GLY A 25 -6.17 -15.04 -4.90
C GLY A 25 -7.03 -15.34 -3.68
N SER A 26 -6.61 -14.90 -2.48
CA SER A 26 -7.31 -15.16 -1.22
C SER A 26 -8.37 -14.10 -0.87
N ARG A 27 -8.37 -12.98 -1.60
CA ARG A 27 -9.12 -11.75 -1.29
C ARG A 27 -8.83 -11.17 0.09
N ARG A 28 -7.71 -11.55 0.71
CA ARG A 28 -7.28 -10.99 1.98
C ARG A 28 -6.83 -9.56 1.78
N VAL A 29 -7.44 -8.63 2.52
CA VAL A 29 -7.10 -7.21 2.50
C VAL A 29 -6.18 -6.86 3.67
N TRP A 30 -5.22 -6.02 3.38
CA TRP A 30 -4.26 -5.45 4.33
C TRP A 30 -4.43 -3.93 4.30
N LEU A 31 -4.93 -3.39 5.41
CA LEU A 31 -5.01 -1.96 5.60
C LEU A 31 -3.62 -1.43 5.96
N ALA A 32 -3.04 -0.61 5.10
CA ALA A 32 -1.69 -0.09 5.32
C ALA A 32 -1.72 1.18 6.17
N GLY A 33 -2.63 2.10 5.85
CA GLY A 33 -2.80 3.32 6.64
C GLY A 33 -3.83 4.28 6.08
N VAL A 34 -4.14 5.28 6.88
CA VAL A 34 -5.09 6.37 6.56
C VAL A 34 -4.39 7.71 6.76
N THR A 35 -4.56 8.63 5.82
CA THR A 35 -3.96 9.97 5.91
C THR A 35 -4.76 11.00 5.13
N ALA A 36 -4.76 12.25 5.59
CA ALA A 36 -5.25 13.38 4.78
C ALA A 36 -4.24 13.77 3.67
N HIS A 37 -2.98 13.38 3.80
CA HIS A 37 -1.87 13.80 2.94
C HIS A 37 -1.08 12.58 2.44
N PRO A 38 -1.55 11.87 1.40
CA PRO A 38 -0.91 10.66 0.90
C PRO A 38 0.30 11.00 0.03
N THR A 39 1.38 11.46 0.66
CA THR A 39 2.63 11.80 -0.04
C THR A 39 3.41 10.54 -0.42
N GLY A 40 4.26 10.61 -1.46
CA GLY A 40 5.07 9.46 -1.87
C GLY A 40 6.00 8.92 -0.77
N ALA A 41 6.51 9.78 0.11
CA ALA A 41 7.28 9.37 1.28
C ALA A 41 6.43 8.55 2.27
N TRP A 42 5.21 9.01 2.56
CA TRP A 42 4.28 8.28 3.41
C TRP A 42 3.90 6.93 2.78
N VAL A 43 3.59 6.90 1.48
CA VAL A 43 3.26 5.65 0.74
C VAL A 43 4.41 4.65 0.78
N THR A 44 5.64 5.14 0.62
CA THR A 44 6.86 4.31 0.74
C THR A 44 7.00 3.72 2.14
N GLN A 45 6.75 4.50 3.19
CA GLN A 45 6.80 3.98 4.56
C GLN A 45 5.72 2.93 4.81
N GLN A 46 4.51 3.13 4.30
CA GLN A 46 3.45 2.13 4.42
C GLN A 46 3.78 0.83 3.68
N ALA A 47 4.44 0.91 2.52
CA ALA A 47 4.95 -0.29 1.84
C ALA A 47 5.93 -1.07 2.73
N ARG A 48 6.88 -0.39 3.38
CA ARG A 48 7.82 -1.05 4.30
C ARG A 48 7.09 -1.77 5.43
N ASN A 49 6.14 -1.09 6.05
CA ASN A 49 5.35 -1.66 7.15
C ASN A 49 4.60 -2.93 6.71
N VAL A 50 3.97 -2.91 5.53
CA VAL A 50 3.23 -4.06 4.99
C VAL A 50 4.18 -5.20 4.64
N VAL A 51 5.27 -4.91 3.94
CA VAL A 51 6.29 -5.92 3.58
C VAL A 51 6.82 -6.63 4.83
N THR A 52 7.22 -5.88 5.86
CA THR A 52 7.70 -6.47 7.12
C THR A 52 6.64 -7.35 7.78
N ALA A 53 5.37 -6.92 7.81
CA ALA A 53 4.29 -7.72 8.38
C ALA A 53 3.99 -8.99 7.57
N MET A 54 4.22 -8.97 6.25
CA MET A 54 4.04 -10.11 5.36
C MET A 54 5.20 -11.12 5.48
N GLU A 55 6.44 -10.66 5.55
CA GLU A 55 7.62 -11.49 5.79
C GLU A 55 7.51 -12.27 7.10
N GLN A 56 7.05 -11.60 8.18
CA GLN A 56 6.78 -12.25 9.47
C GLN A 56 5.74 -13.38 9.39
N ARG A 57 4.87 -13.38 8.37
CA ARG A 57 3.86 -14.41 8.12
C ARG A 57 4.27 -15.41 7.03
N GLY A 58 5.48 -15.31 6.49
CA GLY A 58 5.97 -16.17 5.41
C GLY A 58 5.28 -15.93 4.06
N ALA A 59 4.63 -14.78 3.88
CA ALA A 59 3.89 -14.46 2.66
C ALA A 59 4.70 -13.48 1.80
N VAL A 60 5.53 -13.98 0.88
CA VAL A 60 6.29 -13.13 -0.04
C VAL A 60 5.57 -13.05 -1.39
N PRO A 61 4.95 -11.91 -1.75
CA PRO A 61 4.28 -11.78 -3.03
C PRO A 61 5.31 -11.73 -4.17
N ARG A 62 5.03 -12.44 -5.26
CA ARG A 62 5.89 -12.44 -6.46
C ARG A 62 5.69 -11.23 -7.37
N HIS A 63 4.51 -10.61 -7.30
CA HIS A 63 4.12 -9.51 -8.16
C HIS A 63 3.27 -8.51 -7.39
N LEU A 64 3.46 -7.22 -7.68
CA LEU A 64 2.59 -6.13 -7.26
C LEU A 64 1.89 -5.49 -8.46
N ILE A 65 0.57 -5.35 -8.39
CA ILE A 65 -0.27 -4.62 -9.35
C ILE A 65 -0.73 -3.32 -8.69
N ARG A 66 -0.65 -2.20 -9.42
CA ARG A 66 -1.12 -0.89 -8.95
C ARG A 66 -1.49 -0.01 -10.13
N ASP A 67 -2.19 1.07 -9.87
CA ASP A 67 -2.40 2.11 -10.88
C ASP A 67 -1.12 2.95 -11.11
N ARG A 68 -1.22 3.97 -11.96
CA ARG A 68 -0.11 4.86 -12.31
C ARG A 68 -0.08 6.14 -11.47
N ASP A 69 -0.68 6.16 -10.28
CA ASP A 69 -0.64 7.33 -9.40
C ASP A 69 0.82 7.69 -9.06
N THR A 70 1.15 8.98 -9.17
CA THR A 70 2.50 9.52 -8.93
C THR A 70 2.98 9.34 -7.49
N LYS A 71 2.06 9.08 -6.56
CA LYS A 71 2.39 8.73 -5.17
C LYS A 71 3.18 7.42 -5.07
N PHE A 72 3.00 6.52 -6.03
CA PHE A 72 3.80 5.30 -6.14
C PHE A 72 5.16 5.61 -6.78
N SER A 73 6.05 6.15 -5.96
CA SER A 73 7.38 6.59 -6.36
C SER A 73 8.37 5.44 -6.60
N ARG A 74 9.53 5.74 -7.18
CA ARG A 74 10.64 4.79 -7.29
C ARG A 74 11.05 4.21 -5.93
N ALA A 75 11.05 5.01 -4.88
CA ALA A 75 11.40 4.55 -3.54
C ALA A 75 10.39 3.53 -3.00
N PHE A 76 9.12 3.65 -3.38
CA PHE A 76 8.11 2.63 -3.10
C PHE A 76 8.39 1.35 -3.87
N ASP A 77 8.71 1.42 -5.16
CA ASP A 77 9.03 0.24 -5.97
C ASP A 77 10.27 -0.49 -5.43
N ASP A 78 11.28 0.24 -4.96
CA ASP A 78 12.50 -0.34 -4.41
C ASP A 78 12.25 -1.17 -3.14
N VAL A 79 11.22 -0.84 -2.35
CA VAL A 79 10.78 -1.64 -1.19
C VAL A 79 10.18 -2.99 -1.61
N TRP A 80 9.41 -3.01 -2.70
CA TRP A 80 8.84 -4.27 -3.20
C TRP A 80 9.90 -5.12 -3.91
N ARG A 81 10.81 -4.49 -4.64
CA ARG A 81 11.94 -5.19 -5.28
C ARG A 81 12.88 -5.84 -4.26
N SER A 82 13.06 -5.26 -3.08
CA SER A 82 13.94 -5.85 -2.05
C SER A 82 13.45 -7.21 -1.55
N ILE A 83 12.16 -7.54 -1.77
CA ILE A 83 11.58 -8.84 -1.43
C ILE A 83 11.29 -9.73 -2.67
N GLY A 84 11.81 -9.34 -3.84
CA GLY A 84 11.67 -10.11 -5.08
C GLY A 84 10.33 -9.97 -5.80
N ALA A 85 9.55 -8.93 -5.47
CA ALA A 85 8.28 -8.60 -6.11
C ALA A 85 8.42 -7.67 -7.34
#